data_AF-A0A9P6URZ8-F1
#
_entry.id   AF-A0A9P6URZ8-F1
#
_cell.length_a   1.000
_cell.length_b   1.000
_cell.length_c   1.000
_cell.angle_alpha   90.00
_cell.angle_beta   90.00
_cell.angle_gamma   90.00
#
_symmetry.space_group_name_H-M   'P 1'
#
loop_
_entity.id
_entity.type
_entity.pdbx_description
1 polymer ?
#
loop_
_entity_poly.entity_id
_entity_poly.type
_entity_poly.pdbx_seq_one_letter_code
_entity_poly.pdbx_strand_id
1 'polypeptide(L)'
;MSPPVGPLLSKTGSGIPSNIASSTSVTPLSALPSKKVDPVPVPTDLDDLVRLLHVELGTNGLDSKDVDIERVQKLMANYSSKEADWSKYALFDKGRYTRNLVDDGNGKFNLMILAWPETIGSAIHDHSGSHCLMKVLDGELKETLYHWPERILNQSDHPDSGVGSDNSDDEEKISSSTVMNIKKETFLHRDTVAYMHDNLGLHAVANPLKTHGSVSLHLYTPPYETCKTFNERSSRARPSGKCVFYSSRGQKIPSCRSEEYLNCSLTKNE
;
A
#
# COMPACT_ATOMS: atom_id res chain seq x y z
N MET A 1 -5.00 6.33 88.97
CA MET A 1 -4.64 7.73 89.23
C MET A 1 -3.20 7.92 88.74
N SER A 2 -3.01 8.57 87.60
CA SER A 2 -1.66 8.95 87.13
C SER A 2 -1.12 10.08 88.01
N PRO A 3 0.20 10.13 88.23
CA PRO A 3 0.99 11.20 87.61
C PRO A 3 2.43 10.71 87.24
N PRO A 4 3.43 11.58 86.96
CA PRO A 4 3.66 12.22 85.67
C PRO A 4 5.07 11.96 85.09
N VAL A 5 5.29 12.56 83.91
CA VAL A 5 6.44 12.51 82.99
C VAL A 5 7.76 13.05 83.58
N GLY A 6 8.88 12.40 83.25
CA GLY A 6 10.27 12.87 83.49
C GLY A 6 11.33 11.93 82.88
N PRO A 7 12.59 12.35 82.69
CA PRO A 7 13.26 12.36 81.37
C PRO A 7 14.53 11.47 81.22
N LEU A 8 15.09 11.49 80.00
CA LEU A 8 16.49 11.23 79.55
C LEU A 8 17.31 10.11 80.23
N LEU A 9 17.90 9.21 79.43
CA LEU A 9 19.22 8.65 79.70
C LEU A 9 19.91 8.16 78.42
N SER A 10 21.11 8.71 78.21
CA SER A 10 22.16 8.25 77.31
C SER A 10 22.98 7.11 77.94
N LYS A 11 23.63 6.29 77.11
CA LYS A 11 24.92 5.59 77.32
C LYS A 11 25.16 4.64 76.13
N THR A 12 26.04 4.96 75.17
CA THR A 12 27.50 4.67 75.11
C THR A 12 27.89 3.20 75.10
N GLY A 13 28.63 2.78 74.06
CA GLY A 13 29.40 1.52 73.95
C GLY A 13 29.47 1.08 72.49
N SER A 14 30.37 1.61 71.66
CA SER A 14 31.76 1.18 71.42
C SER A 14 31.88 -0.27 70.90
N GLY A 15 32.33 -0.43 69.64
CA GLY A 15 32.67 -1.73 69.04
C GLY A 15 32.67 -1.74 67.51
N ILE A 16 33.77 -1.27 66.91
CA ILE A 16 34.24 -1.53 65.52
C ILE A 16 35.22 -2.74 65.65
N PRO A 17 35.45 -3.70 64.70
CA PRO A 17 35.53 -3.51 63.24
C PRO A 17 34.98 -4.61 62.29
N SER A 18 34.81 -4.18 61.03
CA SER A 18 35.05 -4.86 59.73
C SER A 18 34.54 -6.30 59.54
N ASN A 19 33.78 -6.66 58.51
CA ASN A 19 34.19 -6.64 57.11
C ASN A 19 33.10 -7.31 56.24
N ILE A 20 33.02 -6.90 54.98
CA ILE A 20 32.54 -7.66 53.80
C ILE A 20 31.02 -7.96 53.75
N ALA A 21 30.28 -7.06 53.10
CA ALA A 21 28.99 -7.39 52.48
C ALA A 21 29.18 -7.50 50.96
N SER A 22 28.95 -8.71 50.48
CA SER A 22 28.92 -9.15 49.10
C SER A 22 27.73 -8.53 48.34
N SER A 23 28.03 -8.00 47.16
CA SER A 23 27.31 -8.22 45.88
C SER A 23 25.77 -8.35 45.94
N THR A 24 25.08 -7.33 45.42
CA THR A 24 24.28 -7.43 44.19
C THR A 24 24.01 -6.00 43.68
N SER A 25 24.84 -5.51 42.77
CA SER A 25 24.53 -4.30 42.00
C SER A 25 23.51 -4.67 40.92
N VAL A 26 22.25 -4.33 41.14
CA VAL A 26 21.26 -4.33 40.07
C VAL A 26 21.59 -3.12 39.20
N THR A 27 22.34 -3.34 38.13
CA THR A 27 22.50 -2.35 37.06
C THR A 27 21.14 -2.13 36.41
N PRO A 28 20.65 -0.88 36.27
CA PRO A 28 19.47 -0.63 35.45
C PRO A 28 19.80 -1.07 34.03
N LEU A 29 18.90 -1.85 33.41
CA LEU A 29 18.95 -2.12 31.98
C LEU A 29 19.07 -0.77 31.27
N SER A 30 20.24 -0.49 30.69
CA SER A 30 20.42 0.67 29.84
C SER A 30 19.39 0.57 28.72
N ALA A 31 18.46 1.52 28.69
CA ALA A 31 17.59 1.70 27.54
C ALA A 31 18.49 1.78 26.30
N LEU A 32 18.31 0.83 25.36
CA LEU A 32 18.88 0.94 24.03
C LEU A 32 18.58 2.35 23.51
N PRO A 33 19.55 3.08 22.94
CA PRO A 33 19.28 4.39 22.41
C PRO A 33 18.17 4.25 21.37
N SER A 34 17.01 4.85 21.63
CA SER A 34 15.99 4.99 20.61
C SER A 34 16.66 5.71 19.44
N LYS A 35 16.74 5.06 18.28
CA LYS A 35 17.14 5.74 17.05
C LYS A 35 16.22 6.95 16.96
N LYS A 36 16.77 8.17 17.10
CA LYS A 36 16.04 9.39 16.73
C LYS A 36 15.76 9.25 15.25
N VAL A 37 14.55 8.84 14.90
CA VAL A 37 14.11 8.79 13.51
C VAL A 37 13.92 10.22 13.08
N ASP A 38 14.69 10.67 12.08
CA ASP A 38 14.57 12.02 11.54
C ASP A 38 13.11 12.28 11.12
N PRO A 39 12.58 13.51 11.30
CA PRO A 39 11.21 13.82 10.91
C PRO A 39 11.01 13.56 9.40
N VAL A 40 9.82 13.08 9.04
CA VAL A 40 9.45 12.90 7.64
C VAL A 40 9.22 14.29 7.02
N PRO A 41 9.88 14.64 5.91
CA PRO A 41 9.79 15.96 5.32
C PRO A 41 8.38 16.27 4.80
N VAL A 42 8.09 17.56 4.62
CA VAL A 42 6.84 18.08 4.06
C VAL A 42 7.13 18.64 2.66
N PRO A 43 6.72 17.95 1.59
CA PRO A 43 6.96 18.42 0.23
C PRO A 43 6.27 19.75 -0.06
N THR A 44 6.97 20.67 -0.72
CA THR A 44 6.38 21.97 -1.10
C THR A 44 5.43 21.89 -2.28
N ASP A 45 5.68 20.96 -3.19
CA ASP A 45 4.90 20.68 -4.41
C ASP A 45 5.12 19.22 -4.87
N LEU A 46 4.47 18.81 -5.96
CA LEU A 46 4.62 17.46 -6.51
C LEU A 46 6.04 17.13 -6.98
N ASP A 47 6.78 18.11 -7.53
CA ASP A 47 8.14 17.87 -8.01
C ASP A 47 9.10 17.65 -6.83
N ASP A 48 8.90 18.38 -5.72
CA ASP A 48 9.61 18.17 -4.46
C ASP A 48 9.24 16.81 -3.82
N LEU A 49 7.97 16.39 -3.91
CA LEU A 49 7.56 15.05 -3.48
C LEU A 49 8.29 13.97 -4.30
N VAL A 50 8.35 14.08 -5.62
CA VAL A 50 9.09 13.15 -6.49
C VAL A 50 10.55 13.07 -6.05
N ARG A 51 11.21 14.23 -5.87
CA ARG A 51 12.60 14.29 -5.42
C ARG A 51 12.80 13.58 -4.07
N LEU A 52 11.91 13.81 -3.11
CA LEU A 52 11.98 13.19 -1.78
C LEU A 52 11.70 11.68 -1.83
N LEU A 53 10.81 11.21 -2.70
CA LEU A 53 10.58 9.79 -2.92
C LEU A 53 11.82 9.08 -3.47
N HIS A 54 12.56 9.71 -4.39
CA HIS A 54 13.86 9.20 -4.85
C HIS A 54 14.88 9.07 -3.70
N VAL A 55 14.89 10.02 -2.76
CA VAL A 55 15.76 9.96 -1.58
C VAL A 55 15.36 8.82 -0.65
N GLU A 56 14.07 8.71 -0.31
CA GLU A 56 13.56 7.71 0.64
C GLU A 56 13.62 6.27 0.09
N LEU A 57 13.32 6.07 -1.21
CA LEU A 57 13.33 4.75 -1.84
C LEU A 57 14.74 4.32 -2.31
N GLY A 58 15.63 5.28 -2.49
CA GLY A 58 17.00 5.05 -2.95
C GLY A 58 17.06 4.21 -4.23
N THR A 59 18.12 3.39 -4.35
CA THR A 59 18.33 2.53 -5.53
C THR A 59 17.59 1.19 -5.46
N ASN A 60 16.86 0.91 -4.38
CA ASN A 60 16.35 -0.43 -4.10
C ASN A 60 14.81 -0.53 -4.02
N GLY A 61 14.07 0.56 -3.81
CA GLY A 61 12.60 0.53 -3.71
C GLY A 61 12.11 -0.02 -2.35
N LEU A 62 10.78 -0.17 -2.19
CA LEU A 62 10.18 -0.62 -0.91
C LEU A 62 10.54 -2.06 -0.52
N ASP A 63 10.91 -2.91 -1.48
CA ASP A 63 11.34 -4.29 -1.21
C ASP A 63 12.70 -4.37 -0.48
N SER A 64 13.39 -3.24 -0.35
CA SER A 64 14.62 -3.15 0.43
C SER A 64 14.31 -3.24 1.93
N LYS A 65 15.05 -4.09 2.65
CA LYS A 65 14.98 -4.18 4.13
C LYS A 65 15.22 -2.85 4.84
N ASP A 66 15.83 -1.89 4.14
CA ASP A 66 16.19 -0.58 4.66
C ASP A 66 15.13 0.49 4.41
N VAL A 67 14.11 0.24 3.59
CA VAL A 67 13.07 1.22 3.29
C VAL A 67 11.85 1.01 4.19
N ASP A 68 11.48 2.07 4.91
CA ASP A 68 10.35 2.08 5.83
C ASP A 68 9.08 2.52 5.10
N ILE A 69 8.14 1.59 4.94
CA ILE A 69 6.88 1.84 4.24
C ILE A 69 6.01 2.90 4.94
N GLU A 70 6.03 2.96 6.27
CA GLU A 70 5.28 3.95 7.04
C GLU A 70 5.85 5.35 6.79
N ARG A 71 7.18 5.42 6.65
CA ARG A 71 7.88 6.66 6.31
C ARG A 71 7.51 7.17 4.92
N VAL A 72 7.46 6.29 3.90
CA VAL A 72 7.05 6.66 2.54
C VAL A 72 5.57 7.03 2.48
N GLN A 73 4.70 6.28 3.18
CA GLN A 73 3.28 6.60 3.30
C GLN A 73 3.07 7.98 3.96
N LYS A 74 3.83 8.27 5.02
CA LYS A 74 3.80 9.57 5.70
C LYS A 74 4.34 10.70 4.82
N LEU A 75 5.35 10.44 4.00
CA LEU A 75 5.87 11.40 3.03
C LEU A 75 4.80 11.78 1.99
N MET A 76 4.11 10.78 1.43
CA MET A 76 2.97 11.03 0.54
C MET A 76 1.84 11.78 1.26
N ALA A 77 1.54 11.43 2.50
CA ALA A 77 0.50 12.10 3.29
C ALA A 77 0.84 13.57 3.57
N ASN A 78 2.10 13.88 3.83
CA ASN A 78 2.57 15.24 4.12
C ASN A 78 2.48 16.19 2.92
N TYR A 79 2.51 15.67 1.70
CA TYR A 79 2.23 16.50 0.52
C TYR A 79 0.76 16.92 0.52
N SER A 80 0.49 18.22 0.60
CA SER A 80 -0.87 18.77 0.45
C SER A 80 -1.17 18.98 -1.04
N SER A 81 -2.22 18.31 -1.54
CA SER A 81 -2.58 18.36 -2.95
C SER A 81 -2.86 19.78 -3.43
N LYS A 82 -2.18 20.19 -4.51
CA LYS A 82 -2.42 21.45 -5.21
C LYS A 82 -2.60 21.18 -6.71
N GLU A 83 -3.74 21.57 -7.25
CA GLU A 83 -4.08 21.32 -8.67
C GLU A 83 -3.04 21.86 -9.65
N ALA A 84 -2.42 23.01 -9.34
CA ALA A 84 -1.35 23.59 -10.15
C ALA A 84 -0.13 22.65 -10.33
N ASP A 85 0.14 21.77 -9.36
CA ASP A 85 1.29 20.88 -9.37
C ASP A 85 1.05 19.67 -10.29
N TRP A 86 -0.20 19.20 -10.39
CA TRP A 86 -0.53 17.90 -10.98
C TRP A 86 -1.49 17.92 -12.17
N SER A 87 -2.22 19.01 -12.41
CA SER A 87 -3.25 19.10 -13.47
C SER A 87 -2.71 18.76 -14.86
N LYS A 88 -1.45 19.08 -15.16
CA LYS A 88 -0.76 18.70 -16.41
C LYS A 88 -0.69 17.19 -16.66
N TYR A 89 -0.82 16.37 -15.62
CA TYR A 89 -0.80 14.90 -15.70
C TYR A 89 -2.21 14.28 -15.66
N ALA A 90 -3.23 15.01 -15.21
CA ALA A 90 -4.60 14.48 -15.02
C ALA A 90 -5.41 14.47 -16.33
N LEU A 91 -4.96 13.68 -17.31
CA LEU A 91 -5.63 13.58 -18.61
C LEU A 91 -6.74 12.53 -18.57
N PHE A 92 -7.99 12.97 -18.57
CA PHE A 92 -9.17 12.09 -18.55
C PHE A 92 -9.47 11.44 -19.91
N ASP A 93 -10.18 10.31 -19.87
CA ASP A 93 -10.87 9.68 -21.00
C ASP A 93 -12.31 9.42 -20.57
N LYS A 94 -13.32 9.67 -21.42
CA LYS A 94 -14.74 9.58 -21.00
C LYS A 94 -15.20 8.15 -20.69
N GLY A 95 -14.55 7.13 -21.25
CA GLY A 95 -15.03 5.75 -21.19
C GLY A 95 -14.43 4.94 -20.04
N ARG A 96 -13.33 5.41 -19.43
CA ARG A 96 -12.63 4.68 -18.38
C ARG A 96 -11.61 5.58 -17.65
N TYR A 97 -11.02 5.06 -16.58
CA TYR A 97 -9.92 5.75 -15.92
C TYR A 97 -8.64 5.67 -16.78
N THR A 98 -7.77 6.66 -16.64
CA THR A 98 -6.48 6.73 -17.35
C THR A 98 -5.33 6.59 -16.36
N ARG A 99 -4.18 6.07 -16.82
CA ARG A 99 -2.94 5.98 -16.03
C ARG A 99 -1.90 6.88 -16.67
N ASN A 100 -1.45 7.91 -15.96
CA ASN A 100 -0.61 8.97 -16.49
C ASN A 100 0.72 8.95 -15.73
N LEU A 101 1.79 8.50 -16.38
CA LEU A 101 3.10 8.40 -15.73
C LEU A 101 3.63 9.79 -15.37
N VAL A 102 3.97 10.00 -14.10
CA VAL A 102 4.61 11.21 -13.58
C VAL A 102 6.12 11.01 -13.59
N ASP A 103 6.58 9.92 -12.98
CA ASP A 103 8.00 9.56 -12.90
C ASP A 103 8.19 8.04 -12.87
N ASP A 104 9.26 7.56 -13.51
CA ASP A 104 9.62 6.14 -13.62
C ASP A 104 10.59 5.68 -12.54
N GLY A 105 10.94 6.54 -11.58
CA GLY A 105 11.61 6.16 -10.33
C GLY A 105 12.92 5.42 -10.54
N ASN A 106 13.64 5.72 -11.63
CA ASN A 106 14.85 5.01 -12.06
C ASN A 106 14.66 3.48 -12.17
N GLY A 107 13.45 3.04 -12.54
CA GLY A 107 13.07 1.63 -12.65
C GLY A 107 12.77 0.94 -11.31
N LYS A 108 12.75 1.67 -10.19
CA LYS A 108 12.53 1.12 -8.84
C LYS A 108 11.14 1.36 -8.30
N PHE A 109 10.48 2.41 -8.78
CA PHE A 109 9.09 2.65 -8.53
C PHE A 109 8.47 3.34 -9.75
N ASN A 110 7.16 3.21 -9.93
CA ASN A 110 6.43 4.07 -10.84
C ASN A 110 5.54 5.00 -10.01
N LEU A 111 5.69 6.30 -10.22
CA LEU A 111 4.75 7.30 -9.73
C LEU A 111 3.84 7.72 -10.87
N MET A 112 2.53 7.58 -10.70
CA MET A 112 1.56 7.89 -11.75
C MET A 112 0.29 8.50 -11.18
N ILE A 113 -0.37 9.32 -11.98
CA ILE A 113 -1.69 9.86 -11.68
C ILE A 113 -2.75 9.05 -12.41
N LEU A 114 -3.74 8.58 -11.65
CA LEU A 114 -4.96 8.02 -12.22
C LEU A 114 -6.05 9.10 -12.22
N ALA A 115 -6.66 9.30 -13.38
CA ALA A 115 -7.79 10.21 -13.55
C ALA A 115 -9.06 9.37 -13.76
N TRP A 116 -10.03 9.54 -12.85
CA TRP A 116 -11.23 8.71 -12.74
C TRP A 116 -12.46 9.52 -13.14
N PRO A 117 -13.03 9.33 -14.33
CA PRO A 117 -14.29 9.98 -14.71
C PRO A 117 -15.41 9.62 -13.73
N GLU A 118 -16.54 10.33 -13.83
CA GLU A 118 -17.70 10.08 -13.00
C GLU A 118 -18.11 8.62 -13.06
N THR A 119 -18.40 8.01 -11.91
CA THR A 119 -18.90 6.62 -11.77
C THR A 119 -17.99 5.51 -12.28
N ILE A 120 -16.81 5.84 -12.81
CA ILE A 120 -15.88 4.86 -13.38
C ILE A 120 -15.04 4.22 -12.29
N GLY A 121 -14.85 2.90 -12.38
CA GLY A 121 -13.94 2.16 -11.50
C GLY A 121 -13.12 1.10 -12.23
N SER A 122 -12.22 0.50 -11.49
CA SER A 122 -11.40 -0.62 -11.93
C SER A 122 -12.16 -1.95 -11.82
N ALA A 123 -11.62 -2.99 -12.46
CA ALA A 123 -11.92 -4.36 -12.06
C ALA A 123 -11.37 -4.66 -10.66
N ILE A 124 -11.79 -5.77 -10.08
CA ILE A 124 -11.10 -6.37 -8.92
C ILE A 124 -9.73 -6.86 -9.40
N HIS A 125 -8.64 -6.47 -8.75
CA HIS A 125 -7.29 -6.82 -9.19
C HIS A 125 -6.28 -7.00 -8.06
N ASP A 126 -5.17 -7.66 -8.40
CA ASP A 126 -3.96 -7.77 -7.59
C ASP A 126 -2.90 -6.73 -8.00
N HIS A 127 -1.76 -6.74 -7.30
CA HIS A 127 -0.60 -5.87 -7.53
C HIS A 127 0.65 -6.64 -7.94
N SER A 128 0.55 -7.94 -8.21
CA SER A 128 1.67 -8.79 -8.66
C SER A 128 2.91 -8.68 -7.78
N GLY A 129 2.69 -8.77 -6.47
CA GLY A 129 3.72 -8.67 -5.44
C GLY A 129 4.27 -7.26 -5.20
N SER A 130 3.75 -6.24 -5.88
CA SER A 130 4.21 -4.86 -5.71
C SER A 130 3.49 -4.15 -4.56
N HIS A 131 4.21 -3.28 -3.85
CA HIS A 131 3.63 -2.34 -2.90
C HIS A 131 2.90 -1.23 -3.65
N CYS A 132 1.70 -0.86 -3.20
CA CYS A 132 0.89 0.23 -3.74
C CYS A 132 0.57 1.24 -2.64
N LEU A 133 1.00 2.49 -2.81
CA LEU A 133 0.50 3.62 -2.04
C LEU A 133 -0.37 4.49 -2.94
N MET A 134 -1.59 4.77 -2.51
CA MET A 134 -2.57 5.56 -3.25
C MET A 134 -2.99 6.78 -2.44
N LYS A 135 -2.69 7.98 -2.94
CA LYS A 135 -3.16 9.25 -2.36
C LYS A 135 -4.27 9.85 -3.22
N VAL A 136 -5.40 10.23 -2.62
CA VAL A 136 -6.43 11.01 -3.34
C VAL A 136 -5.95 12.46 -3.47
N LEU A 137 -5.80 12.94 -4.70
CA LEU A 137 -5.40 14.33 -4.99
C LEU A 137 -6.62 15.24 -5.12
N ASP A 138 -7.71 14.73 -5.67
CA ASP A 138 -8.97 15.48 -5.80
C ASP A 138 -10.18 14.55 -5.86
N GLY A 139 -11.34 15.06 -5.44
CA GLY A 139 -12.59 14.30 -5.37
C GLY A 139 -12.60 13.25 -4.25
N GLU A 140 -13.20 12.11 -4.56
CA GLU A 140 -13.39 10.97 -3.67
C GLU A 140 -13.23 9.64 -4.42
N LEU A 141 -12.71 8.62 -3.74
CA LEU A 141 -12.67 7.25 -4.26
C LEU A 141 -13.27 6.28 -3.25
N LYS A 142 -14.02 5.30 -3.74
CA LYS A 142 -14.43 4.13 -2.96
C LYS A 142 -13.46 2.99 -3.26
N GLU A 143 -12.81 2.47 -2.22
CA GLU A 143 -12.04 1.24 -2.27
C GLU A 143 -12.88 0.10 -1.67
N THR A 144 -13.06 -0.99 -2.43
CA THR A 144 -13.62 -2.24 -1.95
C THR A 144 -12.52 -3.30 -1.92
N LEU A 145 -12.17 -3.75 -0.72
CA LEU A 145 -11.18 -4.80 -0.47
C LEU A 145 -11.89 -6.16 -0.45
N TYR A 146 -11.29 -7.17 -1.08
CA TYR A 146 -11.80 -8.54 -1.20
C TYR A 146 -10.80 -9.56 -0.64
N HIS A 147 -11.32 -10.71 -0.20
CA HIS A 147 -10.50 -11.89 0.04
C HIS A 147 -10.00 -12.48 -1.28
N TRP A 148 -8.84 -13.14 -1.23
CA TRP A 148 -8.44 -14.05 -2.29
C TRP A 148 -9.46 -15.20 -2.39
N PRO A 149 -9.84 -15.64 -3.60
CA PRO A 149 -10.77 -16.74 -3.76
C PRO A 149 -10.11 -18.06 -3.33
N GLU A 150 -10.85 -18.88 -2.58
CA GLU A 150 -10.35 -20.12 -1.95
C GLU A 150 -9.64 -21.07 -2.94
N ARG A 151 -10.12 -21.13 -4.18
CA ARG A 151 -9.56 -22.01 -5.22
C ARG A 151 -8.11 -21.68 -5.59
N ILE A 152 -7.66 -20.43 -5.39
CA ILE A 152 -6.28 -20.01 -5.70
C ILE A 152 -5.33 -20.35 -4.55
N LEU A 153 -5.81 -20.37 -3.30
CA LEU A 153 -4.99 -20.71 -2.14
C LEU A 153 -4.52 -22.18 -2.18
N ASN A 154 -5.26 -23.05 -2.87
CA ASN A 154 -4.96 -24.48 -2.98
C ASN A 154 -4.09 -24.85 -4.21
N GLN A 155 -3.63 -23.88 -5.01
CA GLN A 155 -2.82 -24.11 -6.22
C GLN A 155 -1.35 -23.70 -6.08
N SER A 156 -0.91 -23.16 -4.94
CA SER A 156 0.45 -22.66 -4.75
C SER A 156 1.51 -23.71 -4.36
N ASP A 157 1.17 -25.01 -4.35
CA ASP A 157 2.06 -26.05 -3.77
C ASP A 157 2.83 -26.94 -4.76
N HIS A 158 2.88 -26.69 -6.07
CA HIS A 158 3.79 -27.46 -6.95
C HIS A 158 4.33 -26.68 -8.17
N PRO A 159 5.66 -26.43 -8.24
CA PRO A 159 6.30 -26.12 -9.50
C PRO A 159 6.66 -27.42 -10.22
N ASP A 160 6.49 -27.41 -11.54
CA ASP A 160 7.08 -28.33 -12.51
C ASP A 160 6.51 -29.77 -12.58
N SER A 161 5.70 -30.02 -13.60
CA SER A 161 5.67 -31.28 -14.36
C SER A 161 4.87 -31.06 -15.63
N GLY A 162 5.53 -30.56 -16.67
CA GLY A 162 5.09 -30.87 -18.03
C GLY A 162 5.31 -32.36 -18.28
N VAL A 163 4.23 -33.10 -18.57
CA VAL A 163 4.17 -34.28 -19.46
C VAL A 163 2.70 -34.60 -19.63
N GLY A 164 2.24 -34.64 -20.89
CA GLY A 164 0.88 -35.03 -21.24
C GLY A 164 0.63 -36.52 -21.03
N SER A 165 -0.61 -36.88 -20.74
CA SER A 165 -1.17 -38.18 -21.09
C SER A 165 -2.69 -38.11 -21.17
N ASP A 166 -3.21 -38.74 -22.21
CA ASP A 166 -4.59 -38.81 -22.65
C ASP A 166 -5.58 -39.42 -21.64
N ASN A 167 -6.80 -38.87 -21.69
CA ASN A 167 -8.12 -39.46 -21.44
C ASN A 167 -8.35 -40.38 -20.24
N SER A 168 -9.07 -39.84 -19.25
CA SER A 168 -10.12 -40.60 -18.54
C SER A 168 -11.27 -39.67 -18.14
N ASP A 169 -12.48 -40.09 -18.51
CA ASP A 169 -13.76 -39.40 -18.35
C ASP A 169 -14.22 -39.30 -16.89
N ASP A 170 -13.60 -38.41 -16.12
CA ASP A 170 -14.14 -37.95 -14.83
C ASP A 170 -14.61 -36.49 -14.98
N GLU A 171 -15.77 -36.32 -15.62
CA GLU A 171 -16.59 -35.11 -15.48
C GLU A 171 -17.12 -35.00 -14.03
N GLU A 172 -16.26 -34.64 -13.09
CA GLU A 172 -16.71 -34.20 -11.78
C GLU A 172 -17.01 -32.69 -11.85
N LYS A 173 -18.29 -32.40 -12.06
CA LYS A 173 -18.92 -31.08 -11.94
C LYS A 173 -18.43 -30.32 -10.68
N ILE A 174 -17.46 -29.43 -10.83
CA ILE A 174 -17.20 -28.36 -9.86
C ILE A 174 -17.50 -27.02 -10.53
N SER A 175 -18.79 -26.84 -10.82
CA SER A 175 -19.41 -25.55 -11.15
C SER A 175 -20.03 -24.96 -9.88
N SER A 176 -19.19 -24.65 -8.89
CA SER A 176 -19.58 -23.71 -7.84
C SER A 176 -18.89 -22.39 -8.15
N SER A 177 -19.57 -21.55 -8.92
CA SER A 177 -19.22 -20.15 -9.13
C SER A 177 -19.36 -19.41 -7.80
N THR A 178 -18.31 -19.39 -6.99
CA THR A 178 -18.33 -18.64 -5.72
C THR A 178 -18.11 -17.16 -6.04
N VAL A 179 -18.98 -16.31 -5.51
CA VAL A 179 -18.88 -14.85 -5.62
C VAL A 179 -17.67 -14.36 -4.81
N MET A 180 -17.01 -13.30 -5.27
CA MET A 180 -15.90 -12.66 -4.55
C MET A 180 -16.39 -12.09 -3.21
N ASN A 181 -15.69 -12.42 -2.13
CA ASN A 181 -16.08 -12.02 -0.78
C ASN A 181 -15.44 -10.68 -0.39
N ILE A 182 -16.27 -9.67 -0.10
CA ILE A 182 -15.83 -8.35 0.37
C ILE A 182 -15.32 -8.45 1.81
N LYS A 183 -14.12 -7.91 2.06
CA LYS A 183 -13.53 -7.68 3.39
C LYS A 183 -14.00 -6.38 4.00
N LYS A 184 -13.91 -5.29 3.22
CA LYS A 184 -14.08 -3.92 3.70
C LYS A 184 -14.38 -2.99 2.54
N GLU A 185 -15.20 -1.98 2.81
CA GLU A 185 -15.34 -0.83 1.94
C GLU A 185 -14.85 0.42 2.67
N THR A 186 -14.11 1.28 1.98
CA THR A 186 -13.57 2.53 2.53
C THR A 186 -13.80 3.66 1.52
N PHE A 187 -14.35 4.77 2.00
CA PHE A 187 -14.40 6.02 1.24
C PHE A 187 -13.14 6.84 1.56
N LEU A 188 -12.39 7.16 0.52
CA LEU A 188 -11.13 7.87 0.56
C LEU A 188 -11.36 9.27 0.01
N HIS A 189 -11.17 10.26 0.88
CA HIS A 189 -11.35 11.67 0.53
C HIS A 189 -10.02 12.30 0.13
N ARG A 190 -10.08 13.50 -0.45
CA ARG A 190 -8.89 14.32 -0.76
C ARG A 190 -7.86 14.30 0.37
N ASP A 191 -6.60 14.20 -0.04
CA ASP A 191 -5.40 14.11 0.77
C ASP A 191 -5.21 12.85 1.62
N THR A 192 -6.18 11.93 1.65
CA THR A 192 -6.00 10.62 2.30
C THR A 192 -5.05 9.72 1.52
N VAL A 193 -4.30 8.87 2.24
CA VAL A 193 -3.38 7.88 1.67
C VAL A 193 -3.77 6.48 2.13
N ALA A 194 -4.02 5.60 1.18
CA ALA A 194 -4.24 4.17 1.38
C ALA A 194 -2.98 3.37 0.99
N TYR A 195 -2.85 2.18 1.57
CA TYR A 195 -1.80 1.22 1.26
C TYR A 195 -2.43 -0.12 0.84
N MET A 196 -1.89 -0.73 -0.21
CA MET A 196 -2.31 -2.03 -0.69
C MET A 196 -1.11 -2.90 -1.09
N HIS A 197 -1.22 -4.19 -0.80
CA HIS A 197 -0.29 -5.24 -1.22
C HIS A 197 -1.06 -6.57 -1.25
N ASP A 198 -0.59 -7.53 -2.04
CA ASP A 198 -1.29 -8.81 -2.26
C ASP A 198 -1.54 -9.61 -0.97
N ASN A 199 -0.67 -9.47 0.04
CA ASN A 199 -0.86 -10.07 1.36
C ASN A 199 -2.12 -9.55 2.09
N LEU A 200 -2.63 -8.36 1.72
CA LEU A 200 -3.85 -7.79 2.30
C LEU A 200 -5.11 -8.29 1.59
N GLY A 201 -5.01 -8.69 0.32
CA GLY A 201 -6.13 -9.17 -0.49
C GLY A 201 -6.09 -8.66 -1.92
N LEU A 202 -7.28 -8.50 -2.49
CA LEU A 202 -7.52 -7.90 -3.80
C LEU A 202 -8.36 -6.63 -3.60
N HIS A 203 -8.34 -5.68 -4.52
CA HIS A 203 -9.25 -4.53 -4.40
C HIS A 203 -9.85 -4.08 -5.74
N ALA A 204 -10.95 -3.34 -5.64
CA ALA A 204 -11.49 -2.52 -6.71
C ALA A 204 -11.59 -1.07 -6.22
N VAL A 205 -11.25 -0.12 -7.08
CA VAL A 205 -11.30 1.31 -6.78
C VAL A 205 -12.21 1.99 -7.79
N ALA A 206 -13.16 2.80 -7.31
CA ALA A 206 -14.11 3.50 -8.16
C ALA A 206 -14.30 4.95 -7.72
N ASN A 207 -14.54 5.84 -8.67
CA ASN A 207 -15.10 7.15 -8.39
C ASN A 207 -16.61 6.99 -8.12
N PRO A 208 -17.11 7.24 -6.89
CA PRO A 208 -18.54 7.12 -6.59
C PRO A 208 -19.35 8.34 -7.07
N LEU A 209 -18.68 9.42 -7.48
CA LEU A 209 -19.30 10.70 -7.80
C LEU A 209 -19.93 10.68 -9.19
N LYS A 210 -21.07 11.37 -9.31
CA LYS A 210 -21.88 11.43 -10.53
C LYS A 210 -21.71 12.71 -11.33
N THR A 211 -21.01 13.70 -10.77
CA THR A 211 -21.00 15.08 -11.29
C THR A 211 -19.62 15.62 -11.61
N HIS A 212 -18.56 14.97 -11.12
CA HIS A 212 -17.18 15.34 -11.42
C HIS A 212 -16.25 14.14 -11.27
N GLY A 213 -15.11 14.21 -11.96
CA GLY A 213 -14.03 13.24 -11.85
C GLY A 213 -13.27 13.32 -10.53
N SER A 214 -12.55 12.25 -10.22
CA SER A 214 -11.60 12.18 -9.11
C SER A 214 -10.18 11.95 -9.65
N VAL A 215 -9.17 12.29 -8.85
CA VAL A 215 -7.76 12.14 -9.21
C VAL A 215 -7.00 11.51 -8.05
N SER A 216 -6.17 10.50 -8.33
CA SER A 216 -5.29 9.89 -7.34
C SER A 216 -3.85 9.78 -7.85
N LEU A 217 -2.91 9.84 -6.91
CA LEU A 217 -1.49 9.58 -7.10
C LEU A 217 -1.19 8.17 -6.61
N HIS A 218 -0.58 7.35 -7.46
CA HIS A 218 -0.20 5.98 -7.16
C HIS A 218 1.31 5.84 -7.22
N LEU A 219 1.88 5.23 -6.20
CA LEU A 219 3.26 4.78 -6.16
C LEU A 219 3.27 3.26 -6.12
N TYR A 220 3.88 2.64 -7.12
CA TYR A 220 4.11 1.20 -7.18
C TYR A 220 5.58 0.88 -7.10
N THR A 221 5.97 -0.06 -6.25
CA THR A 221 7.35 -0.53 -6.17
C THR A 221 7.39 -2.00 -5.74
N PRO A 222 8.10 -2.87 -6.48
CA PRO A 222 8.71 -2.60 -7.77
C PRO A 222 7.65 -2.23 -8.83
N PRO A 223 8.05 -1.65 -9.97
CA PRO A 223 7.14 -1.48 -11.10
C PRO A 223 6.71 -2.85 -11.64
N TYR A 224 5.46 -2.96 -12.08
CA TYR A 224 4.96 -4.15 -12.77
C TYR A 224 4.25 -3.76 -14.07
N GLU A 225 4.25 -4.70 -15.02
CA GLU A 225 3.64 -4.51 -16.34
C GLU A 225 2.29 -5.24 -16.49
N THR A 226 1.99 -6.22 -15.64
CA THR A 226 0.74 -7.00 -15.71
C THR A 226 0.26 -7.32 -14.31
N CYS A 227 -1.04 -7.40 -14.10
CA CYS A 227 -1.68 -7.91 -12.90
C CYS A 227 -2.71 -8.98 -13.26
N LYS A 228 -3.39 -9.55 -12.27
CA LYS A 228 -4.60 -10.36 -12.50
C LYS A 228 -5.83 -9.53 -12.20
N THR A 229 -6.85 -9.68 -13.03
CA THR A 229 -8.21 -9.18 -12.77
C THR A 229 -9.14 -10.33 -12.46
N PHE A 230 -10.14 -10.07 -11.61
CA PHE A 230 -11.04 -11.09 -11.09
C PHE A 230 -12.48 -10.74 -11.41
N ASN A 231 -13.22 -11.72 -11.93
CA ASN A 231 -14.64 -11.58 -12.14
C ASN A 231 -15.37 -11.71 -10.80
N GLU A 232 -16.16 -10.70 -10.44
CA GLU A 232 -16.83 -10.63 -9.14
C GLU A 232 -17.78 -11.80 -8.88
N ARG A 233 -18.48 -12.33 -9.90
CA ARG A 233 -19.49 -13.37 -9.72
C ARG A 233 -18.92 -14.79 -9.71
N SER A 234 -17.86 -15.01 -10.47
CA SER A 234 -17.28 -16.35 -10.68
C SER A 234 -15.93 -16.56 -10.02
N SER A 235 -15.34 -15.53 -9.43
CA SER A 235 -13.97 -15.54 -8.89
C SER A 235 -12.88 -15.91 -9.90
N ARG A 236 -13.23 -16.04 -11.19
CA ARG A 236 -12.28 -16.41 -12.25
C ARG A 236 -11.27 -15.29 -12.44
N ALA A 237 -10.00 -15.62 -12.27
CA ALA A 237 -8.87 -14.74 -12.55
C ALA A 237 -8.52 -14.76 -14.04
N ARG A 238 -8.11 -13.62 -14.58
CA ARG A 238 -7.52 -13.49 -15.91
C ARG A 238 -6.30 -12.57 -15.81
N PRO A 239 -5.21 -12.84 -16.55
CA PRO A 239 -4.13 -11.86 -16.65
C PRO A 239 -4.69 -10.58 -17.29
N SER A 240 -4.29 -9.43 -16.76
CA SER A 240 -4.46 -8.17 -17.45
C SER A 240 -3.62 -8.18 -18.73
N GLY A 241 -4.04 -7.42 -19.74
CA GLY A 241 -3.08 -6.98 -20.75
C GLY A 241 -1.93 -6.19 -20.11
N LYS A 242 -0.91 -5.86 -20.91
CA LYS A 242 0.17 -4.98 -20.44
C LYS A 242 -0.42 -3.65 -19.96
N CYS A 243 -0.16 -3.30 -18.71
CA CYS A 243 -0.50 -2.05 -18.06
C CYS A 243 0.19 -0.88 -18.77
N VAL A 244 -0.45 -0.42 -19.83
CA VAL A 244 0.00 0.71 -20.65
C VAL A 244 -0.28 2.04 -19.94
N PHE A 245 0.38 3.11 -20.41
CA PHE A 245 0.18 4.48 -19.94
C PHE A 245 -0.58 5.30 -20.99
N TYR A 246 -1.55 6.09 -20.55
CA TYR A 246 -2.32 6.99 -21.40
C TYR A 246 -1.50 8.23 -21.78
N SER A 247 -0.68 8.70 -20.84
CA SER A 247 0.29 9.75 -21.04
C SER A 247 1.56 9.47 -20.24
N SER A 248 2.66 10.10 -20.66
CA SER A 248 3.92 10.12 -19.94
C SER A 248 4.38 11.56 -19.78
N ARG A 249 4.70 11.95 -18.55
CA ARG A 249 5.19 13.28 -18.19
C ARG A 249 4.31 14.41 -18.76
N GLY A 250 2.99 14.20 -18.74
CA GLY A 250 1.96 15.15 -19.20
C GLY A 250 1.70 15.12 -20.71
N GLN A 251 2.40 14.28 -21.48
CA GLN A 251 2.21 14.15 -22.92
C GLN A 251 1.49 12.84 -23.27
N LYS A 252 0.37 12.96 -24.00
CA LYS A 252 -0.42 11.79 -24.43
C LYS A 252 0.41 10.87 -25.33
N ILE A 253 0.35 9.56 -25.08
CA ILE A 253 1.08 8.57 -25.88
C ILE A 253 0.26 8.25 -27.15
N PRO A 254 0.79 8.47 -28.37
CA PRO A 254 0.02 8.36 -29.62
C PRO A 254 -0.49 6.95 -29.95
N SER A 255 0.25 5.92 -29.53
CA SER A 255 -0.06 4.51 -29.83
C SER A 255 -1.15 3.91 -28.94
N CYS A 256 -1.64 4.65 -27.95
CA CYS A 256 -2.75 4.23 -27.11
C CYS A 256 -4.07 4.32 -27.92
N ARG A 257 -4.22 3.45 -28.92
CA ARG A 257 -5.53 3.19 -29.52
C ARG A 257 -6.39 2.59 -28.42
N SER A 258 -7.59 3.13 -28.28
CA SER A 258 -8.53 2.74 -27.23
C SER A 258 -8.66 1.21 -27.14
N GLU A 259 -8.58 0.47 -28.25
CA GLU A 259 -8.69 -1.00 -28.32
C GLU A 259 -7.61 -1.81 -27.57
N GLU A 260 -6.32 -1.48 -27.72
CA GLU A 260 -5.23 -2.21 -27.02
C GLU A 260 -5.31 -1.99 -25.50
N TYR A 261 -5.69 -0.77 -25.11
CA TYR A 261 -5.81 -0.38 -23.72
C TYR A 261 -7.18 -0.77 -23.13
N LEU A 262 -8.21 -0.90 -23.97
CA LEU A 262 -9.49 -1.52 -23.62
C LEU A 262 -9.20 -2.94 -23.16
N ASN A 263 -8.46 -3.74 -23.96
CA ASN A 263 -8.05 -5.10 -23.63
C ASN A 263 -7.29 -5.23 -22.29
N CYS A 264 -6.52 -4.22 -21.88
CA CYS A 264 -5.87 -4.17 -20.56
C CYS A 264 -6.85 -3.93 -19.40
N SER A 265 -7.97 -3.24 -19.66
CA SER A 265 -8.92 -2.75 -18.66
C SER A 265 -10.28 -3.46 -18.70
N LEU A 266 -10.46 -4.51 -19.51
CA LEU A 266 -11.79 -5.07 -19.78
C LEU A 266 -12.42 -5.71 -18.54
N THR A 267 -13.19 -4.91 -17.84
CA THR A 267 -14.52 -5.27 -17.33
C THR A 267 -15.45 -5.51 -18.52
N LYS A 268 -15.20 -6.54 -19.34
CA LYS A 268 -16.29 -7.08 -20.17
C LYS A 268 -17.06 -8.04 -19.27
N ASN A 269 -18.32 -7.69 -19.04
CA ASN A 269 -19.32 -8.56 -18.44
C ASN A 269 -19.37 -9.86 -19.24
N GLU A 270 -18.66 -10.87 -18.76
CA GLU A 270 -18.87 -12.29 -19.05
C GLU A 270 -19.12 -13.02 -17.73
#